data_AF-A0A3D9AKX2-F1
#
_entry.id   AF-A0A3D9AKX2-F1
#
_cell.length_a   1.000
_cell.length_b   1.000
_cell.length_c   1.000
_cell.angle_alpha   90.00
_cell.angle_beta   90.00
_cell.angle_gamma   90.00
#
_symmetry.space_group_name_H-M   'P 1'
#
loop_
_entity.id
_entity.type
_entity.pdbx_description
1 polymer ?
#
loop_
_entity_poly.entity_id
_entity_poly.type
_entity_poly.pdbx_seq_one_letter_code
_entity_poly.pdbx_strand_id
1 'polypeptide(L)'
;MSSACLECSFFEDAVLMSLVSAILISGIIALAFFIKNIYAKALVEFTTLTIVWTFMNYSVFVDREASWSTYDFNAEIQYTLSVSMVPVIILGCVCIFLLRYKK
;
A
#
# COMPACT_ATOMS: atom_id res chain seq x y z
N MET A 1 -8.38 -15.67 -8.62
CA MET A 1 -7.36 -16.46 -9.33
C MET A 1 -6.23 -15.52 -9.70
N SER A 2 -4.95 -15.90 -9.62
CA SER A 2 -3.86 -15.08 -10.18
C SER A 2 -3.64 -15.49 -11.64
N SER A 3 -3.36 -14.54 -12.52
CA SER A 3 -2.96 -14.83 -13.89
C SER A 3 -1.63 -15.56 -13.99
N ALA A 4 -0.73 -15.32 -13.03
CA ALA A 4 0.52 -16.05 -12.89
C ALA A 4 0.32 -17.45 -12.28
N CYS A 5 -0.73 -17.66 -11.46
CA CYS A 5 -0.99 -18.93 -10.80
C CYS A 5 -2.48 -19.13 -10.44
N LEU A 6 -3.15 -20.03 -11.16
CA LEU A 6 -4.58 -20.30 -11.00
C LEU A 6 -4.94 -20.91 -9.64
N GLU A 7 -4.06 -21.72 -9.06
CA GLU A 7 -4.27 -22.40 -7.78
C GLU A 7 -3.75 -21.61 -6.56
N CYS A 8 -3.06 -20.48 -6.77
CA CYS A 8 -2.45 -19.74 -5.67
C CYS A 8 -3.49 -19.00 -4.83
N SER A 9 -3.37 -19.14 -3.50
CA SER A 9 -4.23 -18.50 -2.52
C SER A 9 -4.08 -16.98 -2.56
N PHE A 10 -5.19 -16.26 -2.65
CA PHE A 10 -5.18 -14.79 -2.54
C PHE A 10 -4.63 -14.32 -1.19
N PHE A 11 -4.94 -15.06 -0.13
CA PHE A 11 -4.51 -14.69 1.21
C PHE A 11 -2.99 -14.75 1.37
N GLU A 12 -2.34 -15.79 0.83
CA GLU A 12 -0.89 -15.94 0.90
C GLU A 12 -0.17 -14.80 0.16
N ASP A 13 -0.62 -14.47 -1.05
CA ASP A 13 -0.08 -13.36 -1.83
C ASP A 13 -0.29 -12.02 -1.13
N ALA A 14 -1.48 -11.79 -0.59
CA ALA A 14 -1.79 -10.55 0.12
C ALA A 14 -0.93 -10.39 1.38
N VAL A 15 -0.70 -11.48 2.14
CA VAL A 15 0.17 -11.49 3.32
C VAL A 15 1.62 -11.24 2.92
N LEU A 16 2.12 -11.91 1.88
CA LEU A 16 3.49 -11.75 1.42
C LEU A 16 3.75 -10.34 0.89
N MET A 17 2.85 -9.80 0.07
CA MET A 17 2.89 -8.42 -0.40
C MET A 17 2.85 -7.43 0.76
N SER A 18 1.99 -7.66 1.76
CA SER A 18 1.91 -6.81 2.96
C SER A 18 3.21 -6.84 3.77
N LEU A 19 3.85 -8.01 3.90
CA LEU A 19 5.10 -8.18 4.63
C LEU A 19 6.26 -7.49 3.91
N VAL A 20 6.37 -7.65 2.58
CA VAL A 20 7.34 -6.92 1.76
C VAL A 20 7.13 -5.41 1.87
N SER A 21 5.88 -4.96 1.79
CA SER A 21 5.50 -3.55 1.96
C SER A 21 5.92 -3.02 3.32
N ALA A 22 5.67 -3.77 4.39
CA ALA A 22 6.03 -3.38 5.75
C ALA A 22 7.55 -3.22 5.91
N ILE A 23 8.36 -4.10 5.31
CA ILE A 23 9.83 -3.99 5.33
C ILE A 23 10.27 -2.72 4.59
N LEU A 24 9.76 -2.47 3.39
CA LEU A 24 10.09 -1.28 2.60
C LEU A 24 9.70 0.01 3.33
N ILE A 25 8.47 0.08 3.85
CA ILE A 25 7.96 1.21 4.62
C ILE A 25 8.81 1.45 5.87
N SER A 26 9.19 0.40 6.59
CA SER A 26 10.03 0.53 7.79
C SER A 26 11.39 1.15 7.46
N GLY A 27 12.00 0.76 6.35
CA GLY A 27 13.23 1.38 5.85
C GLY A 27 13.05 2.87 5.55
N ILE A 28 11.96 3.25 4.88
CA ILE A 28 11.70 4.66 4.53
C ILE A 28 11.40 5.49 5.78
N ILE A 29 10.65 4.96 6.75
CA ILE A 29 10.37 5.63 8.04
C ILE A 29 11.67 5.82 8.83
N ALA A 30 12.57 4.83 8.80
CA ALA A 30 13.89 4.96 9.42
C ALA A 30 14.72 6.08 8.77
N LEU A 31 14.69 6.22 7.44
CA LEU A 31 15.32 7.33 6.73
C LEU A 31 14.68 8.68 7.07
N ALA A 32 13.36 8.72 7.27
CA ALA A 32 12.64 9.92 7.72
C ALA A 32 13.02 10.38 9.14
N PHE A 33 13.84 9.62 9.88
CA PHE A 33 14.37 10.02 11.18
C PHE A 33 15.17 11.34 11.14
N PHE A 34 15.85 11.64 10.02
CA PHE A 34 16.63 12.87 9.88
C PHE A 34 15.78 14.14 9.74
N ILE A 35 14.46 14.00 9.53
CA ILE A 35 13.54 15.12 9.39
C ILE A 35 13.19 15.67 10.79
N LYS A 36 13.69 16.87 11.10
CA LYS A 36 13.46 17.53 12.40
C LYS A 36 12.05 18.07 12.57
N ASN A 37 11.40 18.49 11.48
CA ASN A 37 10.04 19.04 11.55
C ASN A 37 9.01 17.89 11.67
N ILE A 38 8.32 17.85 12.81
CA ILE A 38 7.32 16.85 13.19
C ILE A 38 6.19 16.71 12.15
N TYR A 39 5.75 17.82 11.54
CA TYR A 39 4.68 17.85 10.55
C TYR A 39 5.18 17.39 9.18
N ALA A 40 6.35 17.88 8.75
CA ALA A 40 6.97 17.43 7.51
C ALA A 40 7.27 15.93 7.55
N LYS A 41 7.76 15.44 8.69
CA LYS A 41 7.98 14.01 8.92
C LYS A 41 6.67 13.21 8.81
N ALA A 42 5.60 13.68 9.44
CA ALA A 42 4.29 13.01 9.38
C ALA A 42 3.76 12.94 7.95
N LEU A 43 3.89 14.04 7.21
CA LEU A 43 3.43 14.11 5.82
C LEU A 43 4.21 13.15 4.92
N VAL A 44 5.53 13.07 5.08
CA VAL A 44 6.37 12.12 4.33
C VAL A 44 5.98 10.68 4.68
N GLU A 45 5.88 10.35 5.98
CA GLU A 45 5.47 9.02 6.44
C GLU A 45 4.10 8.62 5.88
N PHE A 46 3.11 9.52 5.95
CA PHE A 46 1.76 9.30 5.44
C PHE A 46 1.74 9.08 3.93
N THR A 47 2.43 9.95 3.19
CA THR A 47 2.45 9.93 1.74
C THR A 47 3.13 8.67 1.23
N THR A 48 4.26 8.29 1.85
CA THR A 48 4.94 7.03 1.54
C THR A 48 4.04 5.83 1.81
N LEU A 49 3.42 5.75 2.98
CA LEU A 49 2.47 4.67 3.33
C LEU A 49 1.37 4.54 2.27
N THR A 50 0.75 5.67 1.92
CA THR A 50 -0.36 5.72 0.96
C THR A 50 0.07 5.25 -0.42
N ILE A 51 1.22 5.74 -0.92
CA ILE A 51 1.75 5.37 -2.25
C ILE A 51 2.10 3.89 -2.30
N VAL A 52 2.88 3.39 -1.33
CA VAL A 52 3.34 1.99 -1.33
C VAL A 52 2.17 1.03 -1.29
N TRP A 53 1.19 1.28 -0.42
CA TRP A 53 0.03 0.40 -0.32
C TRP A 53 -0.89 0.48 -1.54
N THR A 54 -1.12 1.67 -2.08
CA THR A 54 -1.89 1.82 -3.32
C THR A 54 -1.22 1.09 -4.47
N PHE A 55 0.11 1.18 -4.58
CA PHE A 55 0.89 0.46 -5.58
C PHE A 55 0.76 -1.05 -5.44
N MET A 56 0.82 -1.58 -4.22
CA MET A 56 0.70 -3.02 -3.98
C MET A 56 -0.71 -3.53 -4.27
N ASN A 57 -1.74 -2.78 -3.88
CA ASN A 57 -3.12 -3.10 -4.24
C ASN A 57 -3.34 -3.08 -5.76
N TYR A 58 -2.74 -2.10 -6.46
CA TYR A 58 -2.74 -2.07 -7.92
C TYR A 58 -2.07 -3.30 -8.51
N SER A 59 -0.88 -3.68 -8.03
CA SER A 59 -0.18 -4.89 -8.52
C SER A 59 -1.01 -6.16 -8.33
N VAL A 60 -1.66 -6.31 -7.16
CA VAL A 60 -2.53 -7.46 -6.89
C VAL A 60 -3.76 -7.43 -7.80
N PHE A 61 -4.40 -6.27 -7.98
CA PHE A 61 -5.55 -6.13 -8.87
C PHE A 61 -5.19 -6.46 -10.33
N VAL A 62 -4.04 -5.97 -10.82
CA VAL A 62 -3.56 -6.25 -12.17
C VAL A 62 -3.36 -7.74 -12.37
N ASP A 63 -2.67 -8.41 -11.45
CA ASP A 63 -2.40 -9.84 -11.59
C ASP A 63 -3.65 -10.71 -11.40
N ARG A 64 -4.56 -10.32 -10.49
CA ARG A 64 -5.71 -11.14 -10.08
C ARG A 64 -6.96 -10.92 -10.90
N GLU A 65 -7.14 -9.76 -11.53
CA GLU A 65 -8.39 -9.37 -12.19
C GLU A 65 -8.14 -8.70 -13.55
N ALA A 66 -7.22 -7.73 -13.62
CA ALA A 66 -7.07 -6.95 -14.86
C ALA A 66 -6.43 -7.75 -16.00
N SER A 67 -5.47 -8.63 -15.68
CA SER A 67 -4.69 -9.44 -16.63
C SER A 67 -5.50 -10.44 -17.47
N TRP A 68 -6.69 -10.83 -17.02
CA TRP A 68 -7.61 -11.71 -17.76
C TRP A 68 -8.94 -11.01 -18.11
N SER A 69 -8.99 -9.68 -17.94
CA SER A 69 -10.14 -8.84 -18.26
C SER A 69 -9.73 -7.75 -19.28
N THR A 70 -10.66 -6.85 -19.59
CA THR A 70 -10.50 -5.79 -20.60
C THR A 70 -10.44 -4.40 -19.95
N TYR A 71 -9.71 -4.26 -18.84
CA TYR A 71 -9.47 -2.95 -18.25
C TYR A 71 -8.41 -2.20 -19.06
N ASP A 72 -8.64 -0.92 -19.32
CA ASP A 72 -7.59 0.00 -19.77
C ASP A 72 -6.90 0.62 -18.55
N PHE A 73 -5.69 1.15 -18.74
CA PHE A 73 -4.87 1.71 -17.66
C PHE A 73 -5.60 2.73 -16.78
N ASN A 74 -6.48 3.56 -17.39
CA ASN A 74 -7.25 4.53 -16.62
C ASN A 74 -8.31 3.84 -15.76
N ALA A 75 -9.04 2.85 -16.28
CA ALA A 75 -9.99 2.08 -15.49
C ALA A 75 -9.31 1.29 -14.37
N GLU A 76 -8.12 0.74 -14.60
CA GLU A 76 -7.37 0.03 -13.55
C GLU A 76 -7.02 0.94 -12.36
N ILE A 77 -6.54 2.15 -12.64
CA ILE A 77 -6.22 3.15 -11.62
C ILE A 77 -7.49 3.61 -10.90
N GLN A 78 -8.52 3.99 -11.64
CA GLN A 78 -9.79 4.46 -11.08
C GLN A 78 -10.41 3.41 -10.16
N TYR A 79 -10.45 2.16 -10.60
CA TYR A 79 -10.97 1.05 -9.81
C TYR A 79 -10.13 0.84 -8.54
N THR A 80 -8.81 0.73 -8.68
CA THR A 80 -7.92 0.53 -7.53
C THR A 80 -8.07 1.64 -6.50
N LEU A 81 -8.10 2.91 -6.93
CA LEU A 81 -8.27 4.05 -6.03
C LEU A 81 -9.65 4.02 -5.36
N SER A 82 -10.72 3.77 -6.12
CA SER A 82 -12.08 3.75 -5.56
C SER A 82 -12.25 2.73 -4.44
N VAL A 83 -11.59 1.57 -4.54
CA VAL A 83 -11.68 0.49 -3.55
C VAL A 83 -10.64 0.65 -2.44
N SER A 84 -9.45 1.16 -2.75
CA SER A 84 -8.31 1.20 -1.81
C SER A 84 -8.20 2.49 -1.00
N MET A 85 -8.73 3.61 -1.49
CA MET A 85 -8.44 4.93 -0.91
C MET A 85 -8.88 5.03 0.56
N VAL A 86 -10.10 4.60 0.89
CA VAL A 86 -10.63 4.62 2.25
C VAL A 86 -9.81 3.74 3.22
N PRO A 87 -9.60 2.43 2.96
CA PRO A 87 -8.84 1.59 3.88
C PRO A 87 -7.37 2.04 4.02
N VAL A 88 -6.73 2.48 2.93
CA VAL A 88 -5.34 2.96 2.97
C VAL A 88 -5.20 4.22 3.82
N ILE A 89 -6.13 5.19 3.70
CA ILE A 89 -6.12 6.41 4.52
C ILE A 89 -6.32 6.08 6.00
N ILE A 90 -7.31 5.22 6.33
CA ILE A 90 -7.60 4.83 7.71
C ILE A 90 -6.35 4.19 8.34
N LEU A 91 -5.74 3.24 7.64
CA LEU A 91 -4.56 2.54 8.13
C LEU A 91 -3.34 3.46 8.21
N GLY A 92 -3.16 4.38 7.25
CA GLY A 92 -2.13 5.41 7.31
C GLY A 92 -2.27 6.31 8.55
N CYS A 93 -3.49 6.76 8.87
CA CYS A 93 -3.78 7.52 10.08
C CYS A 93 -3.47 6.72 11.35
N VAL A 94 -3.89 5.46 11.41
CA VAL A 94 -3.63 4.57 12.56
C VAL A 94 -2.12 4.35 12.74
N CYS A 95 -1.37 4.09 11.67
CA CYS A 95 0.08 3.91 11.74
C CYS A 95 0.79 5.15 12.29
N ILE A 96 0.44 6.35 11.81
CA ILE A 96 1.05 7.59 12.29
C ILE A 96 0.70 7.86 13.75
N PHE A 97 -0.55 7.61 14.12
CA PHE A 97 -0.99 7.72 15.51
C PHE A 97 -0.16 6.80 16.41
N LEU A 98 -0.04 5.51 16.06
CA LEU A 98 0.74 4.53 16.83
C LEU A 98 2.23 4.89 16.92
N LEU A 99 2.83 5.40 15.83
CA LEU A 99 4.24 5.83 15.82
C LEU A 99 4.50 7.02 16.76
N ARG A 100 3.48 7.83 17.02
CA ARG A 100 3.59 9.05 17.84
C ARG A 100 3.04 8.88 19.25
N TYR A 101 2.18 7.90 19.48
CA TYR A 101 1.55 7.64 20.79
C TYR A 101 2.55 7.30 21.90
N LYS A 102 3.74 6.78 21.57
CA LYS A 102 4.81 6.45 22.55
C LYS A 102 5.87 7.54 22.76
N LYS A 103 5.70 8.73 22.18
CA LYS A 103 6.49 9.92 22.50
C LYS A 103 5.65 10.88 23.33
#